data_AF-A0A2V6AI49-F1
#
_entry.id   AF-A0A2V6AI49-F1
#
_cell.length_a   1.000
_cell.length_b   1.000
_cell.length_c   1.000
_cell.angle_alpha   90.00
_cell.angle_beta   90.00
_cell.angle_gamma   90.00
#
_symmetry.space_group_name_H-M   'P 1'
#
loop_
_entity.id
_entity.type
_entity.pdbx_description
1 polymer ?
#
loop_
_entity_poly.entity_id
_entity_poly.type
_entity_poly.pdbx_seq_one_letter_code
_entity_poly.pdbx_strand_id
1 'polypeptide(L)'
;MIFTNARLIFPETIRDGLEVVVAEGKIAAIRERSRARGKDVVDLDENYLAPGFVDLHVHGALGRDTMEASAEAFRAICDFHASGGTTSLLLTTATAPMGKLVEVLSAVRDCIQRRASFGVARHKLRSRPTSAIAGVHVEGPFISKAKRGAQRAEFIQEPSPAAVRRLLDYADVIKRITVAPELPGALEAIKNFHEHGVSVSGGHSDAWDEDARAGFERGMRSVTHTFNCMSSARRRGIYRVGGLLEFALSEPQISCELIADSHHASATLMKMLYRAKGVAGICLVTDATGGAGLPNGSRFSLFGKDCIVEDGVCLLAD
;
A
#
# COMPACT_ATOMS: atom_id res chain seq x y z
N MET A 1 23.42 -12.98 14.74
CA MET A 1 23.95 -11.79 14.04
C MET A 1 23.79 -10.60 14.95
N ILE A 2 24.75 -9.69 14.98
CA ILE A 2 24.72 -8.45 15.78
C ILE A 2 24.94 -7.29 14.82
N PHE A 3 24.02 -6.33 14.79
CA PHE A 3 24.20 -5.05 14.11
C PHE A 3 24.71 -4.02 15.11
N THR A 4 25.86 -3.42 14.85
CA THR A 4 26.53 -2.48 15.75
C THR A 4 26.89 -1.19 15.03
N ASN A 5 27.32 -0.18 15.79
CA ASN A 5 27.77 1.10 15.27
C ASN A 5 26.71 1.79 14.38
N ALA A 6 25.48 1.89 14.87
CA ALA A 6 24.36 2.49 14.15
C ALA A 6 23.62 3.53 15.00
N ARG A 7 22.92 4.42 14.31
CA ARG A 7 21.91 5.33 14.89
C ARG A 7 20.55 4.64 14.80
N LEU A 8 20.05 4.12 15.91
CA LEU A 8 18.81 3.34 15.94
C LEU A 8 17.60 4.27 15.99
N ILE A 9 16.67 4.09 15.06
CA ILE A 9 15.41 4.84 14.99
C ILE A 9 14.34 4.11 15.81
N PHE A 10 13.86 4.78 16.85
CA PHE A 10 12.67 4.41 17.63
C PHE A 10 11.51 5.35 17.32
N PRO A 11 10.27 5.04 17.72
CA PRO A 11 9.10 5.87 17.40
C PRO A 11 9.25 7.36 17.73
N GLU A 12 9.91 7.69 18.85
CA GLU A 12 10.01 9.07 19.35
C GLU A 12 11.44 9.62 19.37
N THR A 13 12.46 8.78 19.18
CA THR A 13 13.86 9.14 19.43
C THR A 13 14.80 8.42 18.49
N ILE A 14 15.93 9.05 18.18
CA ILE A 14 17.10 8.38 17.59
C ILE A 14 18.13 8.19 18.70
N ARG A 15 18.69 6.98 18.82
CA ARG A 15 19.65 6.64 19.87
C ARG A 15 20.90 5.97 19.30
N ASP A 16 22.03 6.35 19.86
CA ASP A 16 23.35 5.84 19.50
C ASP A 16 23.89 4.97 20.64
N GLY A 17 25.03 4.31 20.41
CA GLY A 17 25.70 3.49 21.44
C GLY A 17 24.97 2.19 21.78
N LEU A 18 24.03 1.76 20.94
CA LEU A 18 23.29 0.50 21.06
C LEU A 18 23.69 -0.49 19.95
N GLU A 19 23.44 -1.77 20.18
CA GLU A 19 23.53 -2.85 19.20
C GLU A 19 22.25 -3.69 19.18
N VAL A 20 21.87 -4.19 18.00
CA VAL A 20 20.71 -5.08 17.80
C VAL A 20 21.20 -6.50 17.64
N VAL A 21 20.77 -7.38 18.55
CA VAL A 21 21.06 -8.81 18.49
C VAL A 21 19.91 -9.52 17.80
N VAL A 22 20.20 -10.22 16.71
CA VAL A 22 19.23 -11.01 15.95
C VAL A 22 19.54 -12.50 16.10
N ALA A 23 18.54 -13.24 16.58
CA ALA A 23 18.56 -14.68 16.69
C ALA A 23 17.29 -15.24 16.02
N GLU A 24 17.47 -16.27 15.19
CA GLU A 24 16.36 -17.01 14.56
C GLU A 24 15.38 -16.11 13.78
N GLY A 25 15.89 -15.05 13.13
CA GLY A 25 15.09 -14.11 12.35
C GLY A 25 14.26 -13.13 13.20
N LYS A 26 14.51 -13.05 14.51
CA LYS A 26 13.85 -12.14 15.45
C LYS A 26 14.87 -11.24 16.13
N ILE A 27 14.42 -10.04 16.51
CA ILE A 27 15.17 -9.18 17.43
C ILE A 27 15.16 -9.87 18.79
N ALA A 28 16.32 -10.36 19.23
CA ALA A 28 16.50 -11.05 20.50
C ALA A 28 16.81 -10.07 21.64
N ALA A 29 17.55 -9.00 21.34
CA ALA A 29 17.85 -7.94 22.29
C ALA A 29 18.24 -6.64 21.58
N ILE A 30 17.99 -5.52 22.25
CA ILE A 30 18.64 -4.24 21.99
C ILE A 30 19.39 -3.89 23.28
N ARG A 31 20.69 -3.69 23.18
CA ARG A 31 21.56 -3.48 24.36
C ARG A 31 22.67 -2.47 24.06
N GLU A 32 23.35 -2.03 25.11
CA GLU A 32 24.53 -1.18 24.96
C GLU A 32 25.60 -1.86 24.10
N ARG A 33 26.31 -1.03 23.31
CA ARG A 33 27.37 -1.49 22.41
C ARG A 33 28.43 -2.24 23.22
N SER A 34 28.66 -3.49 22.83
CA SER A 34 29.72 -4.31 23.38
C SER A 34 30.99 -4.19 22.52
N ARG A 35 32.12 -4.67 23.03
CA ARG A 35 33.35 -4.86 22.22
C ARG A 35 33.32 -6.17 21.42
N ALA A 36 32.14 -6.75 21.17
CA ALA A 36 32.02 -8.00 20.44
C ALA A 36 32.63 -7.87 19.03
N ARG A 37 33.46 -8.85 18.66
CA ARG A 37 34.09 -8.95 17.34
C ARG A 37 33.89 -10.38 16.84
N GLY A 38 33.62 -10.54 15.55
CA GLY A 38 33.45 -11.86 14.95
C GLY A 38 32.72 -11.80 13.62
N LYS A 39 32.60 -12.96 12.97
CA LYS A 39 31.97 -13.10 11.64
C LYS A 39 30.47 -12.78 11.63
N ASP A 40 29.82 -12.81 12.80
CA ASP A 40 28.39 -12.53 12.95
C ASP A 40 28.09 -11.09 13.36
N VAL A 41 29.12 -10.22 13.42
CA VAL A 41 28.97 -8.80 13.73
C VAL A 41 29.00 -8.01 12.42
N VAL A 42 27.97 -7.23 12.18
CA VAL A 42 27.84 -6.29 11.07
C VAL A 42 28.00 -4.90 11.65
N ASP A 43 29.12 -4.24 11.31
CA ASP A 43 29.31 -2.82 11.58
C ASP A 43 28.52 -2.03 10.53
N LEU A 44 27.71 -1.07 10.97
CA LEU A 44 26.85 -0.26 10.11
C LEU A 44 27.43 1.14 9.83
N ASP A 45 28.69 1.40 10.19
CA ASP A 45 29.42 2.64 9.85
C ASP A 45 28.65 3.92 10.21
N GLU A 46 28.05 3.95 11.39
CA GLU A 46 27.25 5.07 11.92
C GLU A 46 26.00 5.43 11.08
N ASN A 47 25.60 4.55 10.16
CA ASN A 47 24.36 4.71 9.41
C ASN A 47 23.13 4.52 10.31
N TYR A 48 21.96 4.88 9.77
CA TYR A 48 20.69 4.65 10.43
C TYR A 48 20.26 3.19 10.35
N LEU A 49 19.72 2.69 11.46
CA LEU A 49 19.01 1.41 11.50
C LEU A 49 17.56 1.66 11.91
N ALA A 50 16.64 1.35 11.01
CA ALA A 50 15.20 1.50 11.21
C ALA A 50 14.49 0.15 11.12
N PRO A 51 13.27 0.02 11.67
CA PRO A 51 12.35 -1.03 11.23
C PRO A 51 12.20 -0.95 9.71
N GLY A 52 12.18 -2.11 9.04
CA GLY A 52 11.97 -2.15 7.60
C GLY A 52 10.61 -1.57 7.22
N PHE A 53 10.53 -0.89 6.08
CA PHE A 53 9.32 -0.19 5.69
C PHE A 53 8.18 -1.17 5.36
N VAL A 54 6.95 -0.71 5.59
CA VAL A 54 5.72 -1.39 5.22
C VAL A 54 5.00 -0.55 4.19
N ASP A 55 4.88 -1.06 2.96
CA ASP A 55 4.16 -0.36 1.89
C ASP A 55 2.80 -1.01 1.63
N LEU A 56 1.72 -0.25 1.84
CA LEU A 56 0.35 -0.76 1.72
C LEU A 56 -0.21 -0.64 0.30
N HIS A 57 0.53 -0.03 -0.63
CA HIS A 57 0.03 0.28 -1.96
C HIS A 57 1.14 0.14 -3.01
N VAL A 58 1.26 -1.05 -3.63
CA VAL A 58 2.29 -1.35 -4.64
C VAL A 58 1.68 -2.14 -5.80
N HIS A 59 1.56 -1.53 -6.98
CA HIS A 59 1.11 -2.23 -8.18
C HIS A 59 2.23 -3.05 -8.85
N GLY A 60 3.44 -2.51 -8.93
CA GLY A 60 4.50 -3.10 -9.75
C GLY A 60 5.92 -2.57 -9.50
N ALA A 61 6.85 -3.08 -10.30
CA ALA A 61 8.22 -2.60 -10.48
C ALA A 61 8.90 -3.34 -11.64
N LEU A 62 9.94 -2.74 -12.23
CA LEU A 62 10.82 -3.37 -13.23
C LEU A 62 10.07 -3.95 -14.44
N GLY A 63 9.03 -3.27 -14.90
CA GLY A 63 8.14 -3.69 -15.98
C GLY A 63 7.17 -4.81 -15.61
N ARG A 64 7.14 -5.23 -14.34
CA ARG A 64 6.25 -6.28 -13.83
C ARG A 64 5.09 -5.68 -13.06
N ASP A 65 3.94 -6.34 -13.16
CA ASP A 65 2.68 -5.89 -12.55
C ASP A 65 2.03 -7.00 -11.71
N THR A 66 1.41 -6.64 -10.60
CA THR A 66 0.65 -7.56 -9.74
C THR A 66 -0.45 -8.30 -10.50
N MET A 67 -1.07 -7.65 -11.50
CA MET A 67 -2.11 -8.21 -12.34
C MET A 67 -1.64 -9.36 -13.24
N GLU A 68 -0.32 -9.59 -13.36
CA GLU A 68 0.23 -10.78 -14.03
C GLU A 68 -0.03 -12.08 -13.26
N ALA A 69 -0.43 -12.01 -11.98
CA ALA A 69 -0.76 -13.17 -11.15
C ALA A 69 0.33 -14.26 -11.14
N SER A 70 1.60 -13.88 -11.23
CA SER A 70 2.72 -14.82 -11.37
C SER A 70 3.77 -14.66 -10.27
N ALA A 71 4.34 -15.79 -9.85
CA ALA A 71 5.38 -15.80 -8.83
C ALA A 71 6.67 -15.07 -9.26
N GLU A 72 6.91 -14.98 -10.57
CA GLU A 72 8.04 -14.23 -11.14
C GLU A 72 7.81 -12.71 -11.03
N ALA A 73 6.64 -12.22 -11.41
CA ALA A 73 6.27 -10.81 -11.24
C ALA A 73 6.33 -10.41 -9.76
N PHE A 74 5.70 -11.17 -8.89
CA PHE A 74 5.69 -10.89 -7.45
C PHE A 74 7.11 -10.85 -6.86
N ARG A 75 7.99 -11.74 -7.32
CA ARG A 75 9.40 -11.75 -6.93
C ARG A 75 10.13 -10.50 -7.36
N ALA A 76 10.02 -10.11 -8.63
CA ALA A 76 10.67 -8.92 -9.14
C ALA A 76 10.22 -7.65 -8.40
N ILE A 77 8.91 -7.55 -8.13
CA ILE A 77 8.32 -6.46 -7.34
C ILE A 77 8.93 -6.45 -5.94
N CYS A 78 8.90 -7.57 -5.22
CA CYS A 78 9.42 -7.63 -3.85
C CYS A 78 10.92 -7.36 -3.76
N ASP A 79 11.73 -7.90 -4.68
CA ASP A 79 13.19 -7.72 -4.68
C ASP A 79 13.55 -6.25 -4.95
N PHE A 80 12.85 -5.59 -5.88
CA PHE A 80 13.06 -4.17 -6.15
C PHE A 80 12.72 -3.31 -4.93
N HIS A 81 11.54 -3.48 -4.36
CA HIS A 81 11.10 -2.71 -3.19
C HIS A 81 11.97 -2.97 -1.95
N ALA A 82 12.48 -4.20 -1.77
CA ALA A 82 13.43 -4.53 -0.73
C ALA A 82 14.77 -3.79 -0.89
N SER A 83 15.20 -3.52 -2.12
CA SER A 83 16.40 -2.71 -2.38
C SER A 83 16.26 -1.25 -1.89
N GLY A 84 15.01 -0.75 -1.78
CA GLY A 84 14.66 0.54 -1.20
C GLY A 84 14.34 0.52 0.30
N GLY A 85 14.46 -0.63 0.96
CA GLY A 85 14.22 -0.80 2.40
C GLY A 85 12.83 -1.32 2.78
N THR A 86 11.95 -1.63 1.81
CA THR A 86 10.63 -2.21 2.08
C THR A 86 10.73 -3.69 2.40
N THR A 87 10.29 -4.07 3.61
CA THR A 87 10.38 -5.46 4.08
C THR A 87 9.04 -6.16 4.18
N SER A 88 7.96 -5.40 4.07
CA SER A 88 6.59 -5.92 3.98
C SER A 88 5.80 -5.06 3.01
N LEU A 89 5.02 -5.67 2.13
CA LEU A 89 4.18 -4.95 1.20
C LEU A 89 2.85 -5.65 0.94
N LEU A 90 1.86 -4.86 0.52
CA LEU A 90 0.64 -5.36 -0.10
C LEU A 90 0.79 -5.26 -1.62
N LEU A 91 0.63 -6.39 -2.30
CA LEU A 91 0.51 -6.38 -3.76
C LEU A 91 -0.85 -5.79 -4.11
N THR A 92 -0.88 -4.76 -4.95
CA THR A 92 -2.11 -4.02 -5.26
C THR A 92 -2.65 -4.38 -6.63
N THR A 93 -3.92 -4.81 -6.67
CA THR A 93 -4.63 -5.05 -7.93
C THR A 93 -5.07 -3.75 -8.57
N ALA A 94 -5.25 -3.76 -9.89
CA ALA A 94 -6.01 -2.75 -10.61
C ALA A 94 -7.51 -3.08 -10.67
N THR A 95 -8.32 -2.12 -11.11
CA THR A 95 -9.70 -2.38 -11.54
C THR A 95 -9.69 -3.31 -12.75
N ALA A 96 -10.25 -4.51 -12.57
CA ALA A 96 -10.28 -5.58 -13.57
C ALA A 96 -11.57 -6.40 -13.46
N PRO A 97 -11.89 -7.26 -14.46
CA PRO A 97 -12.96 -8.23 -14.31
C PRO A 97 -12.74 -9.10 -13.07
N MET A 98 -13.81 -9.44 -12.35
CA MET A 98 -13.72 -10.17 -11.08
C MET A 98 -12.92 -11.47 -11.17
N GLY A 99 -12.98 -12.17 -12.32
CA GLY A 99 -12.17 -13.37 -12.55
C GLY A 99 -10.66 -13.12 -12.49
N LYS A 100 -10.18 -11.96 -12.99
CA LYS A 100 -8.77 -11.57 -12.93
C LYS A 100 -8.33 -11.17 -11.54
N LEU A 101 -9.20 -10.52 -10.76
CA LEU A 101 -8.92 -10.24 -9.35
C LEU A 101 -8.77 -11.55 -8.57
N VAL A 102 -9.69 -12.50 -8.77
CA VAL A 102 -9.62 -13.83 -8.15
C VAL A 102 -8.35 -14.61 -8.55
N GLU A 103 -7.90 -14.48 -9.80
CA GLU A 103 -6.64 -15.08 -10.27
C GLU A 103 -5.44 -14.55 -9.48
N VAL A 104 -5.31 -13.23 -9.31
CA VAL A 104 -4.25 -12.61 -8.49
C VAL A 104 -4.35 -13.06 -7.03
N LEU A 105 -5.54 -13.01 -6.44
CA LEU A 105 -5.78 -13.40 -5.05
C LEU A 105 -5.39 -14.86 -4.80
N SER A 106 -5.73 -15.76 -5.72
CA SER A 106 -5.34 -17.17 -5.67
C SER A 106 -3.82 -17.34 -5.77
N ALA A 107 -3.18 -16.65 -6.72
CA ALA A 107 -1.72 -16.72 -6.89
C ALA A 107 -0.96 -16.22 -5.65
N VAL A 108 -1.43 -15.14 -5.02
CA VAL A 108 -0.84 -14.61 -3.78
C VAL A 108 -1.07 -15.57 -2.62
N ARG A 109 -2.27 -16.13 -2.46
CA ARG A 109 -2.56 -17.17 -1.46
C ARG A 109 -1.63 -18.36 -1.60
N ASP A 110 -1.42 -18.86 -2.82
CA ASP A 110 -0.51 -19.97 -3.08
C ASP A 110 0.95 -19.61 -2.71
N CYS A 111 1.39 -18.39 -2.99
CA CYS A 111 2.72 -17.91 -2.61
C CYS A 111 2.91 -17.87 -1.08
N ILE A 112 1.91 -17.38 -0.35
CA ILE A 112 1.94 -17.29 1.12
C ILE A 112 1.87 -18.69 1.75
N GLN A 113 1.01 -19.58 1.26
CA GLN A 113 0.88 -20.94 1.77
C GLN A 113 2.15 -21.77 1.56
N ARG A 114 2.75 -21.69 0.37
CA ARG A 114 4.04 -22.37 0.09
C ARG A 114 5.12 -21.90 1.08
N ARG A 115 5.19 -20.60 1.42
CA ARG A 115 6.12 -20.09 2.43
C ARG A 115 5.92 -20.78 3.79
N ALA A 116 4.68 -20.99 4.22
CA ALA A 116 4.37 -21.62 5.51
C ALA A 116 4.78 -23.11 5.54
N SER A 117 4.56 -23.85 4.45
CA SER A 117 4.82 -25.30 4.38
C SER A 117 6.31 -25.67 4.43
N PHE A 118 7.21 -24.79 3.99
CA PHE A 118 8.64 -25.12 3.92
C PHE A 118 9.40 -24.97 5.24
N GLY A 119 8.75 -24.56 6.33
CA GLY A 119 9.35 -24.43 7.65
C GLY A 119 10.57 -23.49 7.70
N VAL A 120 11.07 -23.25 8.92
CA VAL A 120 12.32 -22.53 9.17
C VAL A 120 13.50 -23.48 8.85
N ALA A 121 13.59 -24.00 7.62
CA ALA A 121 14.73 -24.78 7.18
C ALA A 121 15.93 -23.82 7.04
N ARG A 122 16.64 -23.70 8.16
CA ARG A 122 17.87 -22.94 8.38
C ARG A 122 18.92 -23.34 7.33
N HIS A 123 19.70 -22.36 6.88
CA HIS A 123 20.96 -22.45 6.12
C HIS A 123 21.02 -22.15 4.61
N LYS A 124 19.91 -21.85 3.91
CA LYS A 124 19.99 -21.22 2.57
C LYS A 124 19.11 -19.97 2.47
N LEU A 125 19.41 -19.01 3.34
CA LEU A 125 18.71 -17.74 3.52
C LEU A 125 19.10 -16.69 2.45
N ARG A 126 19.21 -17.05 1.16
CA ARG A 126 19.59 -16.10 0.09
C ARG A 126 18.53 -15.88 -0.99
N SER A 127 17.35 -16.49 -0.90
CA SER A 127 16.28 -16.21 -1.86
C SER A 127 14.92 -16.75 -1.42
N ARG A 128 14.20 -15.99 -0.60
CA ARG A 128 12.73 -16.04 -0.63
C ARG A 128 12.16 -14.66 -0.93
N PRO A 129 12.23 -14.20 -2.19
CA PRO A 129 11.78 -12.87 -2.59
C PRO A 129 10.35 -12.53 -2.16
N THR A 130 9.47 -13.54 -2.10
CA THR A 130 8.06 -13.36 -1.72
C THR A 130 7.81 -13.30 -0.21
N SER A 131 8.85 -13.30 0.64
CA SER A 131 8.65 -13.17 2.10
C SER A 131 8.11 -11.80 2.52
N ALA A 132 8.26 -10.79 1.68
CA ALA A 132 7.73 -9.45 1.91
C ALA A 132 6.21 -9.36 1.66
N ILE A 133 5.59 -10.31 0.95
CA ILE A 133 4.15 -10.26 0.66
C ILE A 133 3.37 -10.47 1.96
N ALA A 134 2.77 -9.40 2.46
CA ALA A 134 1.91 -9.40 3.64
C ALA A 134 0.44 -9.70 3.28
N GLY A 135 0.08 -9.54 2.01
CA GLY A 135 -1.24 -9.83 1.46
C GLY A 135 -1.52 -8.99 0.22
N VAL A 136 -2.81 -8.73 -0.01
CA VAL A 136 -3.29 -7.99 -1.17
C VAL A 136 -4.04 -6.74 -0.74
N HIS A 137 -3.80 -5.64 -1.46
CA HIS A 137 -4.66 -4.48 -1.50
C HIS A 137 -5.49 -4.55 -2.79
N VAL A 138 -6.81 -4.67 -2.65
CA VAL A 138 -7.73 -4.66 -3.78
C VAL A 138 -8.12 -3.21 -4.10
N GLU A 139 -7.48 -2.58 -5.10
CA GLU A 139 -7.86 -1.24 -5.56
C GLU A 139 -8.81 -1.34 -6.76
N GLY A 140 -10.11 -1.12 -6.49
CA GLY A 140 -11.18 -1.43 -7.44
C GLY A 140 -11.67 -2.88 -7.36
N PRO A 141 -12.84 -3.20 -7.93
CA PRO A 141 -13.53 -2.43 -8.96
C PRO A 141 -14.62 -1.51 -8.42
N PHE A 142 -14.84 -1.48 -7.09
CA PHE A 142 -15.91 -0.73 -6.42
C PHE A 142 -15.54 0.76 -6.23
N ILE A 143 -15.18 1.41 -7.33
CA ILE A 143 -14.69 2.79 -7.37
C ILE A 143 -15.56 3.67 -8.29
N SER A 144 -15.45 4.98 -8.15
CA SER A 144 -16.24 5.93 -8.94
C SER A 144 -15.68 6.14 -10.33
N LYS A 145 -16.52 6.02 -11.36
CA LYS A 145 -16.13 6.36 -12.74
C LYS A 145 -15.70 7.82 -12.89
N ALA A 146 -16.29 8.72 -12.10
CA ALA A 146 -15.97 10.15 -12.10
C ALA A 146 -14.54 10.44 -11.60
N LYS A 147 -13.96 9.52 -10.82
CA LYS A 147 -12.65 9.64 -10.20
C LYS A 147 -11.75 8.45 -10.52
N ARG A 148 -11.92 7.86 -11.71
CA ARG A 148 -11.18 6.66 -12.14
C ARG A 148 -9.67 6.83 -12.26
N GLY A 149 -9.16 8.04 -12.54
CA GLY A 149 -7.75 8.23 -12.88
C GLY A 149 -7.29 7.31 -14.02
N ALA A 150 -6.22 6.56 -13.79
CA ALA A 150 -5.70 5.60 -14.75
C ALA A 150 -6.56 4.32 -14.89
N GLN A 151 -7.45 4.03 -13.93
CA GLN A 151 -8.25 2.80 -13.89
C GLN A 151 -9.18 2.65 -15.11
N ARG A 152 -9.38 1.41 -15.58
CA ARG A 152 -10.21 1.08 -16.74
C ARG A 152 -11.69 1.21 -16.42
N ALA A 153 -12.38 2.16 -17.06
CA ALA A 153 -13.77 2.50 -16.76
C ALA A 153 -14.76 1.37 -17.06
N GLU A 154 -14.46 0.53 -18.04
CA GLU A 154 -15.26 -0.61 -18.45
C GLU A 154 -15.29 -1.74 -17.40
N PHE A 155 -14.34 -1.76 -16.47
CA PHE A 155 -14.25 -2.76 -15.42
C PHE A 155 -14.73 -2.28 -14.06
N ILE A 156 -14.99 -0.98 -13.93
CA ILE A 156 -15.58 -0.38 -12.74
C ILE A 156 -17.00 -0.91 -12.56
N GLN A 157 -17.29 -1.40 -11.35
CA GLN A 157 -18.54 -2.06 -11.00
C GLN A 157 -19.07 -1.53 -9.68
N GLU A 158 -20.39 -1.48 -9.54
CA GLU A 158 -21.02 -1.29 -8.24
C GLU A 158 -20.87 -2.56 -7.39
N PRO A 159 -20.69 -2.44 -6.07
CA PRO A 159 -20.62 -3.58 -5.17
C PRO A 159 -21.98 -4.30 -5.06
N SER A 160 -22.06 -5.50 -5.66
CA SER A 160 -23.18 -6.42 -5.44
C SER A 160 -22.86 -7.44 -4.34
N PRO A 161 -23.86 -7.99 -3.62
CA PRO A 161 -23.63 -9.02 -2.61
C PRO A 161 -22.85 -10.25 -3.14
N ALA A 162 -23.06 -10.63 -4.41
CA ALA A 162 -22.33 -11.72 -5.05
C ALA A 162 -20.87 -11.36 -5.31
N ALA A 163 -20.60 -10.15 -5.80
CA ALA A 163 -19.23 -9.67 -6.04
C ALA A 163 -18.44 -9.52 -4.73
N VAL A 164 -19.06 -8.97 -3.69
CA VAL A 164 -18.47 -8.84 -2.34
C VAL A 164 -18.14 -10.23 -1.77
N ARG A 165 -19.07 -11.19 -1.86
CA ARG A 165 -18.83 -12.56 -1.37
C ARG A 165 -17.63 -13.22 -2.04
N ARG A 166 -17.50 -13.07 -3.36
CA ARG A 166 -16.35 -13.62 -4.11
C ARG A 166 -15.00 -13.07 -3.64
N LEU A 167 -14.94 -11.81 -3.21
CA LEU A 167 -13.73 -11.24 -2.63
C LEU A 167 -13.54 -11.70 -1.18
N LEU A 168 -14.62 -11.81 -0.39
CA LEU A 168 -14.56 -12.30 0.99
C LEU A 168 -14.12 -13.76 1.11
N ASP A 169 -14.34 -14.58 0.08
CA ASP A 169 -13.74 -15.92 -0.03
C ASP A 169 -12.20 -15.88 0.03
N TYR A 170 -11.59 -14.69 -0.10
CA TYR A 170 -10.16 -14.39 0.00
C TYR A 170 -9.78 -13.44 1.15
N ALA A 171 -10.63 -13.28 2.16
CA ALA A 171 -10.35 -12.41 3.32
C ALA A 171 -9.08 -12.81 4.12
N ASP A 172 -8.60 -14.05 3.99
CA ASP A 172 -7.34 -14.51 4.58
C ASP A 172 -6.10 -13.82 3.98
N VAL A 173 -6.17 -13.42 2.70
CA VAL A 173 -5.07 -12.75 1.98
C VAL A 173 -5.34 -11.29 1.65
N ILE A 174 -6.60 -10.89 1.50
CA ILE A 174 -6.96 -9.47 1.35
C ILE A 174 -6.73 -8.78 2.69
N LYS A 175 -5.84 -7.80 2.72
CA LYS A 175 -5.61 -6.96 3.92
C LYS A 175 -6.26 -5.60 3.78
N ARG A 176 -6.50 -5.17 2.55
CA ARG A 176 -7.05 -3.85 2.25
C ARG A 176 -7.92 -3.88 1.02
N ILE A 177 -8.95 -3.05 1.00
CA ILE A 177 -9.75 -2.78 -0.20
C ILE A 177 -10.06 -1.28 -0.30
N THR A 178 -9.90 -0.71 -1.49
CA THR A 178 -10.31 0.65 -1.81
C THR A 178 -11.73 0.64 -2.39
N VAL A 179 -12.63 1.43 -1.78
CA VAL A 179 -14.04 1.53 -2.14
C VAL A 179 -14.45 3.00 -2.21
N ALA A 180 -15.26 3.35 -3.21
CA ALA A 180 -15.93 4.65 -3.28
C ALA A 180 -17.25 4.58 -2.47
N PRO A 181 -17.35 5.27 -1.32
CA PRO A 181 -18.46 5.11 -0.39
C PRO A 181 -19.82 5.60 -0.93
N GLU A 182 -19.83 6.45 -1.96
CA GLU A 182 -21.06 6.99 -2.56
C GLU A 182 -21.77 6.01 -3.50
N LEU A 183 -21.14 4.88 -3.84
CA LEU A 183 -21.72 3.94 -4.80
C LEU A 183 -22.91 3.16 -4.18
N PRO A 184 -23.93 2.83 -4.99
CA PRO A 184 -24.97 1.89 -4.57
C PRO A 184 -24.37 0.58 -4.04
N GLY A 185 -24.78 0.17 -2.83
CA GLY A 185 -24.29 -1.04 -2.16
C GLY A 185 -22.95 -0.88 -1.41
N ALA A 186 -22.26 0.25 -1.53
CA ALA A 186 -20.93 0.43 -0.92
C ALA A 186 -20.96 0.36 0.60
N LEU A 187 -21.95 0.95 1.26
CA LEU A 187 -22.05 0.96 2.72
C LEU A 187 -22.14 -0.46 3.31
N GLU A 188 -22.93 -1.34 2.69
CA GLU A 188 -23.02 -2.74 3.09
C GLU A 188 -21.74 -3.51 2.75
N ALA A 189 -21.10 -3.21 1.62
CA ALA A 189 -19.80 -3.80 1.29
C ALA A 189 -18.71 -3.41 2.31
N ILE A 190 -18.62 -2.12 2.67
CA ILE A 190 -17.70 -1.59 3.67
C ILE A 190 -17.89 -2.33 5.00
N LYS A 191 -19.15 -2.44 5.47
CA LYS A 191 -19.47 -3.18 6.69
C LYS A 191 -19.01 -4.64 6.62
N ASN A 192 -19.33 -5.33 5.54
CA ASN A 192 -18.97 -6.74 5.38
C ASN A 192 -17.45 -6.94 5.35
N PHE A 193 -16.69 -6.13 4.61
CA PHE A 193 -15.23 -6.21 4.60
C PHE A 193 -14.63 -5.94 5.99
N HIS A 194 -15.12 -4.90 6.67
CA HIS A 194 -14.68 -4.57 8.03
C HIS A 194 -14.91 -5.73 9.01
N GLU A 195 -16.11 -6.33 9.01
CA GLU A 195 -16.47 -7.45 9.88
C GLU A 195 -15.65 -8.73 9.60
N HIS A 196 -15.09 -8.87 8.39
CA HIS A 196 -14.19 -9.96 8.03
C HIS A 196 -12.70 -9.58 8.21
N GLY A 197 -12.40 -8.48 8.89
CA GLY A 197 -11.03 -8.08 9.21
C GLY A 197 -10.25 -7.47 8.04
N VAL A 198 -10.92 -7.10 6.95
CA VAL A 198 -10.31 -6.37 5.83
C VAL A 198 -10.34 -4.88 6.12
N SER A 199 -9.19 -4.20 6.00
CA SER A 199 -9.11 -2.75 6.12
C SER A 199 -9.80 -2.09 4.92
N VAL A 200 -10.74 -1.18 5.17
CA VAL A 200 -11.47 -0.48 4.10
C VAL A 200 -11.00 0.96 3.98
N SER A 201 -10.58 1.32 2.78
CA SER A 201 -10.06 2.64 2.42
C SER A 201 -10.99 3.36 1.45
N GLY A 202 -11.31 4.63 1.70
CA GLY A 202 -12.03 5.48 0.77
C GLY A 202 -11.10 6.00 -0.31
N GLY A 203 -11.42 5.80 -1.59
CA GLY A 203 -10.56 6.26 -2.69
C GLY A 203 -11.26 6.15 -4.03
N HIS A 204 -10.71 6.83 -5.04
CA HIS A 204 -11.33 6.92 -6.37
C HIS A 204 -12.82 7.28 -6.26
N SER A 205 -13.13 8.31 -5.48
CA SER A 205 -14.48 8.59 -4.99
C SER A 205 -14.85 10.03 -5.23
N ASP A 206 -16.06 10.24 -5.76
CA ASP A 206 -16.68 11.55 -5.94
C ASP A 206 -17.67 11.89 -4.80
N ALA A 207 -17.55 11.21 -3.66
CA ALA A 207 -18.40 11.34 -2.49
C ALA A 207 -18.55 12.77 -1.98
N TRP A 208 -19.71 13.07 -1.40
CA TRP A 208 -19.88 14.18 -0.46
C TRP A 208 -19.42 13.76 0.93
N ASP A 209 -19.20 14.72 1.82
CA ASP A 209 -18.80 14.47 3.21
C ASP A 209 -19.79 13.58 3.99
N GLU A 210 -21.09 13.65 3.68
CA GLU A 210 -22.12 12.74 4.20
C GLU A 210 -21.97 11.28 3.75
N ASP A 211 -21.58 11.03 2.48
CA ASP A 211 -21.30 9.67 1.99
C ASP A 211 -20.06 9.11 2.69
N ALA A 212 -19.02 9.94 2.83
CA ALA A 212 -17.79 9.57 3.55
C ALA A 212 -18.06 9.28 5.02
N ARG A 213 -18.91 10.08 5.68
CA ARG A 213 -19.38 9.85 7.05
C ARG A 213 -20.13 8.52 7.17
N ALA A 214 -21.06 8.25 6.26
CA ALA A 214 -21.78 6.98 6.26
C ALA A 214 -20.81 5.79 6.08
N GLY A 215 -19.81 5.91 5.19
CA GLY A 215 -18.75 4.90 5.05
C GLY A 215 -17.94 4.72 6.33
N PHE A 216 -17.58 5.81 7.01
CA PHE A 216 -16.89 5.77 8.30
C PHE A 216 -17.71 5.06 9.38
N GLU A 217 -19.01 5.33 9.49
CA GLU A 217 -19.90 4.64 10.43
C GLU A 217 -19.99 3.13 10.18
N ARG A 218 -19.69 2.67 8.95
CA ARG A 218 -19.66 1.25 8.57
C ARG A 218 -18.29 0.58 8.67
N GLY A 219 -17.25 1.31 9.07
CA GLY A 219 -15.92 0.73 9.31
C GLY A 219 -14.81 1.17 8.36
N MET A 220 -15.07 2.13 7.46
CA MET A 220 -13.99 2.79 6.70
C MET A 220 -13.07 3.55 7.67
N ARG A 221 -11.76 3.29 7.63
CA ARG A 221 -10.77 3.86 8.57
C ARG A 221 -9.57 4.51 7.91
N SER A 222 -9.57 4.61 6.59
CA SER A 222 -8.50 5.27 5.85
C SER A 222 -8.99 5.86 4.54
N VAL A 223 -8.15 6.67 3.90
CA VAL A 223 -8.30 7.07 2.51
C VAL A 223 -7.04 6.76 1.70
N THR A 224 -7.27 6.36 0.44
CA THR A 224 -6.25 5.94 -0.53
C THR A 224 -5.64 7.17 -1.21
N HIS A 225 -4.31 7.17 -1.39
CA HIS A 225 -3.47 8.20 -2.02
C HIS A 225 -4.03 9.64 -1.95
N THR A 226 -4.23 10.15 -0.72
CA THR A 226 -4.87 11.44 -0.41
C THR A 226 -4.51 12.55 -1.39
N PHE A 227 -5.52 13.34 -1.79
CA PHE A 227 -5.53 14.32 -2.88
C PHE A 227 -5.80 13.73 -4.28
N ASN A 228 -5.30 12.53 -4.57
CA ASN A 228 -5.42 11.92 -5.89
C ASN A 228 -6.77 11.22 -6.03
N CYS A 229 -7.41 11.36 -7.20
CA CYS A 229 -8.67 10.68 -7.52
C CYS A 229 -9.76 10.82 -6.42
N MET A 230 -9.84 11.98 -5.78
CA MET A 230 -10.72 12.24 -4.65
C MET A 230 -11.59 13.47 -4.91
N SER A 231 -12.80 13.52 -4.35
CA SER A 231 -13.60 14.75 -4.29
C SER A 231 -13.03 15.75 -3.28
N SER A 232 -13.19 17.03 -3.59
CA SER A 232 -12.86 18.16 -2.73
C SER A 232 -14.07 19.07 -2.54
N ALA A 233 -13.94 20.06 -1.66
CA ALA A 233 -15.01 20.97 -1.30
C ALA A 233 -15.55 21.70 -2.54
N ARG A 234 -16.85 21.55 -2.77
CA ARG A 234 -17.53 22.12 -3.94
C ARG A 234 -18.88 22.71 -3.54
N ARG A 235 -19.54 23.35 -4.49
CA ARG A 235 -20.83 24.02 -4.26
C ARG A 235 -21.98 23.05 -4.51
N ARG A 236 -22.96 23.02 -3.59
CA ARG A 236 -24.25 22.35 -3.76
C ARG A 236 -25.37 23.33 -3.44
N GLY A 237 -26.11 23.77 -4.45
CA GLY A 237 -27.05 24.88 -4.32
C GLY A 237 -26.33 26.18 -3.93
N ILE A 238 -26.66 26.78 -2.78
CA ILE A 238 -25.97 27.97 -2.25
C ILE A 238 -24.87 27.65 -1.23
N TYR A 239 -24.71 26.38 -0.85
CA TYR A 239 -23.82 25.95 0.22
C TYR A 239 -22.47 25.43 -0.30
N ARG A 240 -21.43 25.58 0.52
CA ARG A 240 -20.15 24.87 0.37
C ARG A 240 -20.22 23.60 1.20
N VAL A 241 -19.93 22.47 0.58
CA VAL A 241 -20.00 21.14 1.19
C VAL A 241 -18.68 20.42 0.92
N GLY A 242 -18.18 19.68 1.91
CA GLY A 242 -16.95 18.91 1.79
C GLY A 242 -17.12 17.71 0.86
N GLY A 243 -16.01 17.24 0.32
CA GLY A 243 -15.91 15.91 -0.29
C GLY A 243 -15.23 14.92 0.66
N LEU A 244 -14.75 13.82 0.08
CA LEU A 244 -13.97 12.81 0.80
C LEU A 244 -12.69 13.41 1.39
N LEU A 245 -12.04 14.36 0.69
CA LEU A 245 -10.82 14.99 1.15
C LEU A 245 -11.04 15.75 2.46
N GLU A 246 -12.00 16.68 2.50
CA GLU A 246 -12.26 17.48 3.69
C GLU A 246 -12.75 16.62 4.86
N PHE A 247 -13.52 15.57 4.58
CA PHE A 247 -13.91 14.61 5.61
C PHE A 247 -12.69 13.90 6.20
N ALA A 248 -11.79 13.36 5.37
CA ALA A 248 -10.59 12.66 5.84
C ALA A 248 -9.62 13.56 6.61
N LEU A 249 -9.48 14.82 6.19
CA LEU A 249 -8.65 15.81 6.88
C LEU A 249 -9.23 16.22 8.24
N SER A 250 -10.56 16.25 8.37
CA SER A 250 -11.24 16.66 9.60
C SER A 250 -11.46 15.53 10.62
N GLU A 251 -11.40 14.26 10.20
CA GLU A 251 -11.66 13.10 11.05
C GLU A 251 -10.37 12.44 11.57
N PRO A 252 -9.95 12.61 12.85
CA PRO A 252 -8.70 12.06 13.37
C PRO A 252 -8.58 10.54 13.25
N GLN A 253 -9.70 9.82 13.24
CA GLN A 253 -9.72 8.36 13.17
C GLN A 253 -9.52 7.80 11.75
N ILE A 254 -9.47 8.66 10.72
CA ILE A 254 -9.12 8.28 9.35
C ILE A 254 -7.60 8.42 9.14
N SER A 255 -6.92 7.35 8.74
CA SER A 255 -5.54 7.44 8.26
C SER A 255 -5.48 7.83 6.78
N CYS A 256 -4.52 8.66 6.41
CA CYS A 256 -4.37 9.18 5.06
C CYS A 256 -3.13 8.55 4.39
N GLU A 257 -3.31 7.82 3.30
CA GLU A 257 -2.19 7.44 2.45
C GLU A 257 -1.61 8.69 1.75
N LEU A 258 -0.28 8.77 1.61
CA LEU A 258 0.40 9.85 0.92
C LEU A 258 1.51 9.29 0.03
N ILE A 259 1.45 9.63 -1.26
CA ILE A 259 2.55 9.45 -2.22
C ILE A 259 3.43 10.70 -2.12
N ALA A 260 4.63 10.55 -1.55
CA ALA A 260 5.52 11.66 -1.21
C ALA A 260 6.65 11.86 -2.23
N ASP A 261 6.34 11.82 -3.52
CA ASP A 261 7.30 11.95 -4.63
C ASP A 261 7.44 13.38 -5.19
N SER A 262 6.69 14.34 -4.65
CA SER A 262 6.57 15.74 -5.13
C SER A 262 5.87 15.94 -6.48
N HIS A 263 5.37 14.88 -7.11
CA HIS A 263 4.61 14.94 -8.36
C HIS A 263 3.12 14.71 -8.12
N HIS A 264 2.76 13.72 -7.31
CA HIS A 264 1.37 13.45 -6.92
C HIS A 264 0.84 14.48 -5.91
N ALA A 265 1.73 14.97 -5.04
CA ALA A 265 1.40 16.01 -4.07
C ALA A 265 2.55 17.02 -3.99
N SER A 266 2.25 18.31 -4.11
CA SER A 266 3.26 19.35 -3.86
C SER A 266 3.69 19.38 -2.38
N ALA A 267 4.87 19.92 -2.10
CA ALA A 267 5.33 20.12 -0.72
C ALA A 267 4.32 20.91 0.14
N THR A 268 3.55 21.81 -0.45
CA THR A 268 2.46 22.55 0.23
C THR A 268 1.35 21.60 0.67
N LEU A 269 0.90 20.70 -0.21
CA LEU A 269 -0.13 19.71 0.11
C LEU A 269 0.34 18.71 1.17
N MET A 270 1.60 18.23 1.06
CA MET A 270 2.19 17.36 2.08
C MET A 270 2.24 18.03 3.46
N LYS A 271 2.67 19.30 3.52
CA LYS A 271 2.67 20.08 4.76
C LYS A 271 1.26 20.28 5.32
N MET A 272 0.28 20.54 4.46
CA MET A 272 -1.12 20.67 4.87
C MET A 272 -1.63 19.37 5.49
N LEU A 273 -1.38 18.24 4.84
CA LEU A 273 -1.76 16.92 5.36
C LEU A 273 -1.10 16.65 6.71
N TYR A 274 0.21 16.91 6.82
CA TYR A 274 0.95 16.78 8.08
C TYR A 274 0.36 17.62 9.21
N ARG A 275 -0.03 18.86 8.92
CA ARG A 275 -0.67 19.74 9.91
C ARG A 275 -2.04 19.24 10.35
N ALA A 276 -2.81 18.63 9.45
CA ALA A 276 -4.13 18.09 9.76
C ALA A 276 -4.07 16.76 10.53
N LYS A 277 -3.12 15.88 10.17
CA LYS A 277 -3.13 14.47 10.60
C LYS A 277 -2.01 14.08 11.57
N GLY A 278 -0.93 14.86 11.62
CA GLY A 278 0.29 14.51 12.33
C GLY A 278 0.94 13.22 11.81
N VAL A 279 1.97 12.75 12.50
CA VAL A 279 2.72 11.54 12.12
C VAL A 279 1.88 10.26 12.19
N ALA A 280 0.95 10.17 13.15
CA ALA A 280 0.15 8.97 13.37
C ALA A 280 -1.00 8.81 12.37
N GLY A 281 -1.44 9.90 11.74
CA GLY A 281 -2.55 9.90 10.80
C GLY A 281 -2.14 9.79 9.33
N ILE A 282 -0.85 9.62 9.04
CA ILE A 282 -0.32 9.52 7.66
C ILE A 282 0.40 8.20 7.48
N CYS A 283 0.08 7.52 6.39
CA CYS A 283 0.81 6.34 5.92
C CYS A 283 1.49 6.70 4.59
N LEU A 284 2.82 6.64 4.55
CA LEU A 284 3.54 6.80 3.29
C LEU A 284 3.37 5.53 2.46
N VAL A 285 3.01 5.71 1.20
CA VAL A 285 2.90 4.63 0.21
C VAL A 285 3.63 5.03 -1.06
N THR A 286 4.11 4.05 -1.82
CA THR A 286 4.74 4.37 -3.11
C THR A 286 3.72 4.53 -4.22
N ASP A 287 2.63 3.75 -4.19
CA ASP A 287 1.76 3.55 -5.35
C ASP A 287 2.57 3.21 -6.62
N ALA A 288 3.68 2.48 -6.41
CA ALA A 288 4.63 2.19 -7.47
C ALA A 288 4.02 1.26 -8.51
N THR A 289 4.24 1.59 -9.79
CA THR A 289 3.75 0.82 -10.93
C THR A 289 4.89 0.02 -11.56
N GLY A 290 4.61 -0.71 -12.65
CA GLY A 290 5.65 -1.36 -13.45
C GLY A 290 6.78 -0.43 -13.90
N GLY A 291 6.57 0.89 -13.93
CA GLY A 291 7.60 1.88 -14.26
C GLY A 291 8.71 2.01 -13.22
N ALA A 292 8.47 1.63 -11.96
CA ALA A 292 9.45 1.81 -10.89
C ALA A 292 10.74 1.02 -11.17
N GLY A 293 11.89 1.71 -11.11
CA GLY A 293 13.20 1.12 -11.40
C GLY A 293 13.54 0.98 -12.89
N LEU A 294 12.64 1.37 -13.80
CA LEU A 294 12.96 1.45 -15.23
C LEU A 294 13.69 2.76 -15.56
N PRO A 295 14.58 2.77 -16.57
CA PRO A 295 15.21 4.00 -17.06
C PRO A 295 14.21 5.01 -17.61
N ASN A 296 14.58 6.29 -17.59
CA ASN A 296 13.83 7.36 -18.26
C ASN A 296 13.62 7.04 -19.75
N GLY A 297 12.40 7.29 -20.26
CA GLY A 297 11.97 6.96 -21.62
C GLY A 297 11.46 5.52 -21.81
N SER A 298 11.50 4.68 -20.77
CA SER A 298 10.97 3.32 -20.84
C SER A 298 9.45 3.33 -21.04
N ARG A 299 8.97 2.44 -21.91
CA ARG A 299 7.54 2.20 -22.13
C ARG A 299 7.12 0.90 -21.49
N PHE A 300 5.94 0.90 -20.89
CA PHE A 300 5.33 -0.27 -20.28
C PHE A 300 3.81 -0.16 -20.30
N SER A 301 3.10 -1.24 -20.00
CA SER A 301 1.65 -1.20 -19.88
C SER A 301 1.24 -1.08 -18.41
N LEU A 302 0.42 -0.09 -18.08
CA LEU A 302 -0.25 0.04 -16.79
C LEU A 302 -1.75 -0.08 -17.03
N PHE A 303 -2.37 -1.10 -16.42
CA PHE A 303 -3.81 -1.33 -16.54
C PHE A 303 -4.28 -1.41 -18.01
N GLY A 304 -3.46 -1.97 -18.91
CA GLY A 304 -3.77 -2.07 -20.33
C GLY A 304 -3.69 -0.74 -21.10
N LYS A 305 -3.15 0.32 -20.50
CA LYS A 305 -2.81 1.58 -21.16
C LYS A 305 -1.30 1.67 -21.34
N ASP A 306 -0.87 2.34 -22.40
CA ASP A 306 0.55 2.61 -22.62
C ASP A 306 1.00 3.73 -21.68
N CYS A 307 2.09 3.48 -20.98
CA CYS A 307 2.75 4.43 -20.08
C CYS A 307 4.19 4.65 -20.48
N ILE A 308 4.71 5.82 -20.12
CA ILE A 308 6.11 6.18 -20.23
C ILE A 308 6.64 6.62 -18.86
N VAL A 309 7.88 6.25 -18.57
CA VAL A 309 8.62 6.82 -17.45
C VAL A 309 9.31 8.10 -17.94
N GLU A 310 8.93 9.24 -17.42
CA GLU A 310 9.55 10.54 -17.74
C GLU A 310 9.82 11.33 -16.46
N ASP A 311 11.06 11.80 -16.29
CA ASP A 311 11.53 12.60 -15.16
C ASP A 311 11.18 12.02 -13.77
N GLY A 312 11.24 10.68 -13.66
CA GLY A 312 10.96 9.96 -12.41
C GLY A 312 9.47 9.71 -12.15
N VAL A 313 8.58 10.05 -13.08
CA VAL A 313 7.13 9.86 -12.99
C VAL A 313 6.63 8.88 -14.06
N CYS A 314 5.62 8.10 -13.70
CA CYS A 314 4.82 7.34 -14.66
C CYS A 314 3.72 8.23 -15.25
N LEU A 315 3.76 8.47 -16.56
CA LEU A 315 2.73 9.19 -17.30
C LEU A 315 1.96 8.23 -18.21
N LEU A 316 0.66 8.47 -18.40
CA LEU A 316 -0.07 7.89 -19.52
C LEU A 316 0.50 8.48 -20.82
N ALA A 317 0.61 7.65 -21.86
CA ALA A 317 1.18 8.08 -23.15
C ALA A 317 0.17 8.79 -24.06
N ASP A 318 -0.85 9.45 -23.48
CA ASP A 318 -1.96 10.13 -24.18
C ASP A 318 -1.85 11.66 -24.21
#